data_AF-A0AA88UUT5-F1
#
_entry.id   AF-A0AA88UUT5-F1
#
_cell.length_a   1.000
_cell.length_b   1.000
_cell.length_c   1.000
_cell.angle_alpha   90.00
_cell.angle_beta   90.00
_cell.angle_gamma   90.00
#
_symmetry.space_group_name_H-M   'P 1'
#
loop_
_entity.id
_entity.type
_entity.pdbx_description
1 polymer ?
#
loop_
_entity_poly.entity_id
_entity_poly.type
_entity_poly.pdbx_seq_one_letter_code
_entity_poly.pdbx_strand_id
1 'polypeptide(L)'
;MWDVGASCPRKVKEIQASFPENPSQASESLRGLWTNMFYLVESLGDLLLVERYVGDFVRHDGVPVYKPDLFPGEDNHPSVCPYRTLRFQVYRLNFGERRWEEVKDLGDRVLFLGGNQSVFLLAGELSGNSIYFIDDYWSRMDESYLYGGHDLGVFSLESGVIEPFYPCDSGKIEPPPIWVVPNPC
;
A
#
# COMPACT_ATOMS: atom_id res chain seq x y z
N MET A 1 3.84 -20.31 -8.60
CA MET A 1 2.69 -20.64 -9.45
C MET A 1 2.29 -22.09 -9.23
N TRP A 2 1.00 -22.29 -8.93
CA TRP A 2 0.41 -23.59 -8.65
C TRP A 2 -0.54 -23.96 -9.79
N ASP A 3 -0.52 -25.23 -10.18
CA ASP A 3 -1.56 -25.84 -11.01
C ASP A 3 -2.62 -26.39 -10.07
N VAL A 4 -3.80 -25.77 -10.12
CA VAL A 4 -4.95 -26.07 -9.27
C VAL A 4 -6.03 -26.86 -10.04
N GLY A 5 -5.79 -27.19 -11.31
CA GLY A 5 -6.73 -27.98 -12.13
C GLY A 5 -6.62 -29.49 -11.89
N ALA A 6 -5.55 -29.94 -11.22
CA ALA A 6 -5.37 -31.33 -10.81
C ALA A 6 -6.11 -31.63 -9.50
N SER A 7 -6.35 -32.93 -9.22
CA SER A 7 -6.96 -33.39 -7.96
C SER A 7 -6.19 -32.96 -6.70
N CYS A 8 -4.90 -32.65 -6.86
CA CYS A 8 -4.06 -32.03 -5.84
C CYS A 8 -3.33 -30.82 -6.44
N PRO A 9 -3.33 -29.65 -5.76
CA PRO A 9 -2.54 -28.50 -6.18
C PRO A 9 -1.06 -28.87 -6.30
N ARG A 10 -0.46 -28.60 -7.45
CA ARG A 10 0.97 -28.88 -7.71
C ARG A 10 1.74 -27.59 -7.93
N LYS A 11 2.84 -27.39 -7.19
CA LYS A 11 3.76 -26.27 -7.44
C LYS A 11 4.46 -26.51 -8.78
N VAL A 12 4.15 -25.69 -9.78
CA VAL A 12 4.72 -25.82 -11.14
C VAL A 12 5.90 -24.90 -11.35
N LYS A 13 5.91 -23.74 -10.69
CA LYS A 13 6.96 -22.74 -10.84
C LYS A 13 7.23 -22.04 -9.52
N GLU A 14 8.49 -21.99 -9.15
CA GLU A 14 9.00 -21.11 -8.11
C GLU A 14 9.43 -19.79 -8.74
N ILE A 15 8.91 -18.69 -8.20
CA ILE A 15 9.31 -17.34 -8.58
C ILE A 15 10.25 -16.93 -7.45
N GLN A 16 11.54 -16.75 -7.77
CA GLN A 16 12.47 -16.21 -6.79
C GLN A 16 12.14 -14.74 -6.60
N ALA A 17 11.91 -14.34 -5.36
CA ALA A 17 11.75 -12.94 -5.02
C ALA A 17 13.14 -12.29 -4.99
N SER A 18 13.72 -12.03 -6.16
CA SER A 18 14.83 -11.09 -6.28
C SER A 18 14.22 -9.70 -6.33
N PHE A 19 13.91 -9.16 -5.16
CA PHE A 19 13.73 -7.71 -5.05
C PHE A 19 15.07 -7.06 -5.39
N PRO A 20 15.10 -5.96 -6.14
CA PRO A 20 16.35 -5.21 -6.30
C PRO A 20 16.93 -4.95 -4.91
N GLU A 21 18.20 -5.29 -4.71
CA GLU A 21 18.92 -5.04 -3.46
C GLU A 21 18.96 -3.53 -3.22
N ASN A 22 17.96 -3.02 -2.54
CA ASN A 22 18.01 -1.75 -1.84
C ASN A 22 17.00 -1.71 -0.69
N PRO A 23 17.12 -2.58 0.32
CA PRO A 23 17.12 -2.02 1.66
C PRO A 23 18.46 -1.31 1.80
N SER A 24 18.50 0.01 1.59
CA SER A 24 19.58 0.81 2.17
C SER A 24 19.79 0.31 3.61
N GLN A 25 21.02 0.17 4.09
CA GLN A 25 21.37 -0.24 5.47
C GLN A 25 20.56 0.48 6.59
N ALA A 26 19.84 1.54 6.24
CA ALA A 26 18.72 2.10 6.97
C ALA A 26 17.62 1.09 7.38
N SER A 27 17.41 -0.04 6.70
CA SER A 27 16.31 -0.99 7.00
C SER A 27 16.48 -1.71 8.35
N GLU A 28 17.71 -1.86 8.85
CA GLU A 28 17.95 -2.44 10.18
C GLU A 28 17.78 -1.42 11.30
N SER A 29 18.08 -0.14 11.06
CA SER A 29 17.88 0.96 12.02
C SER A 29 16.45 1.48 12.08
N LEU A 30 15.58 1.11 11.12
CA LEU A 30 14.20 1.58 10.99
C LEU A 30 13.15 0.51 11.36
N ARG A 31 13.58 -0.66 11.89
CA ARG A 31 12.65 -1.66 12.44
C ARG A 31 11.80 -1.04 13.55
N GLY A 32 10.49 -0.94 13.32
CA GLY A 32 9.52 -0.38 14.26
C GLY A 32 9.07 1.06 13.96
N LEU A 33 9.48 1.64 12.83
CA LEU A 33 8.93 2.91 12.33
C LEU A 33 7.86 2.71 11.25
N TRP A 34 7.89 1.58 10.55
CA TRP A 34 6.92 1.25 9.52
C TRP A 34 6.76 -0.26 9.34
N THR A 35 5.62 -0.62 8.75
CA THR A 35 5.25 -1.95 8.31
C THR A 35 5.05 -1.96 6.80
N ASN A 36 5.44 -3.05 6.13
CA ASN A 36 5.24 -3.22 4.70
C ASN A 36 3.99 -4.08 4.44
N MET A 37 3.14 -3.63 3.51
CA MET A 37 2.02 -4.39 2.98
C MET A 37 2.23 -4.67 1.50
N PHE A 38 1.83 -5.85 1.04
CA PHE A 38 2.06 -6.31 -0.33
C PHE A 38 0.75 -6.63 -1.04
N TYR A 39 0.61 -6.11 -2.25
CA TYR A 39 -0.55 -6.30 -3.11
C TYR A 39 -0.10 -6.95 -4.42
N LEU A 40 -0.84 -7.96 -4.86
CA LEU A 40 -0.61 -8.60 -6.15
C LEU A 40 -1.76 -8.25 -7.08
N VAL A 41 -1.47 -7.58 -8.19
CA VAL A 41 -2.47 -7.02 -9.10
C VAL A 41 -2.24 -7.55 -10.51
N GLU A 42 -3.31 -8.06 -11.13
CA GLU A 42 -3.27 -8.45 -12.55
C GLU A 42 -3.29 -7.21 -13.44
N SER A 43 -2.54 -7.25 -14.54
CA SER A 43 -2.38 -6.13 -15.47
C SER A 43 -2.28 -6.62 -16.91
N LEU A 44 -3.41 -6.86 -17.57
CA LEU A 44 -3.47 -7.21 -19.00
C LEU A 44 -2.56 -8.40 -19.40
N GLY A 45 -2.51 -9.43 -18.56
CA GLY A 45 -1.64 -10.60 -18.72
C GLY A 45 -0.29 -10.49 -18.01
N ASP A 46 0.09 -9.31 -17.54
CA ASP A 46 1.20 -9.11 -16.63
C ASP A 46 0.76 -9.20 -15.16
N LEU A 47 1.74 -9.22 -14.26
CA LEU A 47 1.52 -9.25 -12.82
C LEU A 47 2.34 -8.13 -12.16
N LEU A 48 1.64 -7.28 -11.41
CA LEU A 48 2.23 -6.21 -10.63
C LEU A 48 2.26 -6.60 -9.16
N LEU A 49 3.40 -6.39 -8.50
CA LEU A 49 3.54 -6.43 -7.06
C LEU A 49 3.69 -5.00 -6.56
N VAL A 50 2.80 -4.58 -5.69
CA VAL A 50 2.86 -3.25 -5.08
C VAL A 50 3.21 -3.41 -3.61
N GLU A 51 4.26 -2.72 -3.20
CA GLU A 51 4.69 -2.64 -1.81
C GLU A 51 4.28 -1.28 -1.24
N ARG A 52 3.45 -1.30 -0.19
CA ARG A 52 3.00 -0.13 0.56
C ARG A 52 3.79 -0.05 1.85
N TYR A 53 4.36 1.10 2.13
CA TYR A 53 5.08 1.39 3.36
C TYR A 53 4.17 2.21 4.27
N VAL A 54 3.79 1.66 5.41
CA VAL A 54 2.89 2.31 6.37
C VAL A 54 3.66 2.62 7.64
N GLY A 55 3.76 3.90 8.00
CA GLY A 55 4.37 4.31 9.26
C GLY A 55 3.51 3.92 10.44
N ASP A 56 4.12 3.43 11.52
CA ASP A 56 3.40 2.91 12.70
C ASP A 56 2.92 4.01 13.66
N PHE A 57 3.54 5.20 13.61
CA PHE A 57 3.11 6.42 14.30
C PHE A 57 3.61 7.59 13.47
N VAL A 58 2.72 8.47 13.01
CA VAL A 58 3.08 9.50 12.02
C VAL A 58 2.54 10.85 12.46
N ARG A 59 3.42 11.85 12.58
CA ARG A 59 3.02 13.21 12.91
C ARG A 59 2.24 13.87 11.77
N HIS A 60 1.58 14.99 12.05
CA HIS A 60 0.87 15.78 11.03
C HIS A 60 1.76 16.18 9.82
N ASP A 61 3.06 16.37 10.03
CA ASP A 61 4.05 16.69 8.99
C ASP A 61 4.47 15.48 8.12
N GLY A 62 3.91 14.30 8.38
CA GLY A 62 4.20 13.06 7.64
C GLY A 62 5.46 12.32 8.12
N VAL A 63 6.12 12.79 9.18
CA VAL A 63 7.32 12.14 9.71
C VAL A 63 6.94 10.99 10.64
N PRO A 64 7.41 9.75 10.38
CA PRO A 64 7.22 8.64 11.31
C PRO A 64 8.03 8.84 12.58
N VAL A 65 7.47 8.46 13.73
CA VAL A 65 8.06 8.61 15.05
C VAL A 65 8.15 7.25 15.75
N TYR A 66 9.22 7.05 16.52
CA TYR A 66 9.44 5.79 17.24
C TYR A 66 8.62 5.81 18.53
N LYS A 67 7.90 4.71 18.82
CA LYS A 67 6.94 4.66 19.95
C LYS A 67 7.56 5.05 21.31
N PRO A 68 8.75 4.57 21.69
CA PRO A 68 9.43 5.02 22.92
C PRO A 68 9.77 6.50 23.01
N ASP A 69 9.83 7.22 21.89
CA ASP A 69 10.06 8.68 21.87
C ASP A 69 8.77 9.46 22.15
N LEU A 70 7.61 8.80 22.13
CA LEU A 70 6.33 9.36 22.56
C LEU A 70 6.30 9.34 24.08
N PHE A 71 6.09 10.50 24.70
CA PHE A 71 5.98 10.58 26.16
C PHE A 71 4.76 9.78 26.63
N PRO A 72 4.84 9.04 27.76
CA PRO A 72 3.70 8.26 28.25
C PRO A 72 2.48 9.17 28.47
N GLY A 73 1.48 9.03 27.59
CA GLY A 73 0.28 9.88 27.53
C GLY A 73 0.08 10.66 26.22
N GLU A 74 1.08 10.73 25.34
CA GLU A 74 1.00 11.37 24.02
C GLU A 74 0.49 10.45 22.90
N ASP A 75 0.40 9.14 23.15
CA ASP A 75 -0.18 8.13 22.24
C ASP A 75 -1.63 8.50 21.80
N ASN A 76 -2.29 9.37 22.59
CA ASN A 76 -3.63 9.91 22.36
C ASN A 76 -3.65 11.42 22.06
N HIS A 77 -2.50 12.08 21.85
CA HIS A 77 -2.51 13.49 21.45
C HIS A 77 -2.96 13.59 19.98
N PRO A 78 -3.86 14.52 19.61
CA PRO A 78 -4.38 14.68 18.24
C PRO A 78 -3.31 15.00 17.16
N SER A 79 -2.03 15.07 17.52
CA SER A 79 -0.94 15.44 16.64
C SER A 79 -0.22 14.25 15.98
N VAL A 80 -0.48 13.01 16.43
CA VAL A 80 0.15 11.78 15.94
C VAL A 80 -0.90 10.78 15.49
N CYS A 81 -0.86 10.45 14.21
CA CYS A 81 -1.65 9.40 13.55
C CYS A 81 -1.13 8.02 14.00
N PRO A 82 -1.98 7.06 14.38
CA PRO A 82 -1.56 5.73 14.81
C PRO A 82 -1.08 4.85 13.67
N TYR A 83 -1.32 5.24 12.41
CA TYR A 83 -0.61 4.74 11.24
C TYR A 83 -0.91 5.65 10.04
N ARG A 84 -0.01 5.70 9.05
CA ARG A 84 -0.24 6.43 7.80
C ARG A 84 0.65 5.91 6.69
N THR A 85 0.14 5.86 5.46
CA THR A 85 0.95 5.50 4.30
C THR A 85 2.01 6.55 4.03
N LEU A 86 3.25 6.09 3.85
CA LEU A 86 4.41 6.93 3.61
C LEU A 86 4.79 6.94 2.13
N ARG A 87 4.71 5.79 1.47
CA ARG A 87 5.06 5.63 0.04
C ARG A 87 4.61 4.28 -0.51
N PHE A 88 4.70 4.16 -1.82
CA PHE A 88 4.54 2.91 -2.55
C PHE A 88 5.76 2.63 -3.44
N GLN A 89 5.96 1.36 -3.75
CA GLN A 89 6.81 0.90 -4.83
C GLN A 89 6.06 -0.13 -5.67
N VAL A 90 6.21 -0.05 -6.99
CA VAL A 90 5.55 -0.96 -7.93
C VAL A 90 6.60 -1.77 -8.65
N TYR A 91 6.34 -3.06 -8.80
CA TYR A 91 7.19 -4.00 -9.52
C TYR A 91 6.36 -4.79 -10.51
N ARG A 92 6.91 -5.09 -11.69
CA ARG A 92 6.32 -6.00 -12.67
C ARG A 92 7.11 -7.31 -12.70
N LEU A 93 6.41 -8.43 -12.78
CA LEU A 93 7.04 -9.74 -12.94
C LEU A 93 7.48 -9.95 -14.39
N ASN A 94 8.80 -10.05 -14.60
CA ASN A 94 9.34 -10.57 -15.85
C ASN A 94 9.26 -12.10 -15.84
N PHE A 95 8.29 -12.69 -16.53
CA PHE A 95 8.08 -14.14 -16.52
C PHE A 95 9.22 -14.96 -17.14
N GLY A 96 9.95 -14.37 -18.08
CA GLY A 96 11.08 -14.98 -18.78
C GLY A 96 12.31 -15.07 -17.86
N GLU A 97 12.65 -13.95 -17.23
CA GLU A 97 13.81 -13.84 -16.34
C GLU A 97 13.50 -14.22 -14.88
N ARG A 98 12.21 -14.42 -14.55
CA ARG A 98 11.70 -14.82 -13.22
C ARG A 98 12.10 -13.87 -12.10
N ARG A 99 12.14 -12.57 -12.40
CA ARG A 99 12.49 -11.51 -11.46
C ARG A 99 11.48 -10.38 -11.48
N TRP A 100 11.47 -9.60 -10.40
CA TRP A 100 10.69 -8.39 -10.28
C TRP A 100 11.48 -7.20 -10.82
N GLU A 101 10.86 -6.41 -11.68
CA GLU A 101 11.42 -5.19 -12.27
C GLU A 101 10.67 -3.98 -11.73
N GLU A 102 11.37 -2.99 -11.19
CA GLU A 102 10.73 -1.76 -10.68
C GLU A 102 10.02 -1.01 -11.82
N VAL A 103 8.77 -0.62 -11.56
CA VAL A 103 7.94 0.19 -12.45
C VAL A 103 7.84 1.59 -11.85
N LYS A 104 8.37 2.57 -12.57
CA LYS A 104 8.36 3.99 -12.18
C LYS A 104 7.29 4.80 -12.88
N ASP A 105 6.66 4.22 -13.89
CA ASP A 105 5.64 4.87 -14.71
C ASP A 105 4.58 3.86 -15.16
N LEU A 106 3.32 4.12 -14.82
CA LEU A 106 2.15 3.36 -15.26
C LEU A 106 1.49 3.98 -16.51
N GLY A 107 1.98 5.12 -16.99
CA GLY A 107 1.43 5.86 -18.11
C GLY A 107 0.04 6.42 -17.81
N ASP A 108 -0.91 6.20 -18.71
CA ASP A 108 -2.30 6.62 -18.61
C ASP A 108 -3.17 5.70 -17.71
N ARG A 109 -2.53 5.01 -16.77
CA ARG A 109 -3.17 3.98 -15.94
C ARG A 109 -3.07 4.30 -14.46
N VAL A 110 -4.00 3.70 -13.73
CA VAL A 110 -4.14 3.85 -12.29
C VAL A 110 -4.29 2.49 -11.62
N LEU A 111 -3.70 2.38 -10.44
CA LEU A 111 -3.92 1.26 -9.52
C LEU A 111 -4.92 1.71 -8.45
N PHE A 112 -5.91 0.87 -8.17
CA PHE A 112 -6.72 0.98 -6.96
C PHE A 112 -6.31 -0.13 -6.02
N LEU A 113 -5.94 0.22 -4.78
CA LEU A 113 -5.52 -0.72 -3.75
C LEU A 113 -6.44 -0.61 -2.53
N GLY A 114 -6.89 -1.75 -2.04
CA GLY A 114 -7.72 -1.82 -0.85
C GLY A 114 -7.95 -3.25 -0.42
N GLY A 115 -8.52 -3.41 0.78
CA GLY A 115 -8.67 -4.71 1.42
C GLY A 115 -9.62 -5.67 0.72
N ASN A 116 -10.53 -5.16 -0.11
CA ASN A 116 -11.50 -5.98 -0.83
C ASN A 116 -11.01 -6.39 -2.23
N GLN A 117 -10.40 -5.48 -2.97
CA GLN A 117 -9.86 -5.75 -4.31
C GLN A 117 -8.73 -4.78 -4.64
N SER A 118 -7.82 -5.26 -5.48
CA SER A 118 -6.83 -4.42 -6.13
C SER A 118 -7.00 -4.54 -7.64
N VAL A 119 -7.12 -3.42 -8.35
CA VAL A 119 -7.39 -3.39 -9.79
C VAL A 119 -6.48 -2.42 -10.52
N PHE A 120 -6.18 -2.73 -11.78
CA PHE A 120 -5.38 -1.90 -12.67
C PHE A 120 -6.21 -1.48 -13.88
N LEU A 121 -6.43 -0.17 -14.04
CA LEU A 121 -7.39 0.39 -14.99
C LEU A 121 -6.79 1.55 -15.77
N LEU A 122 -7.42 1.92 -16.89
CA LEU A 122 -7.17 3.20 -17.56
C LEU A 122 -7.66 4.34 -16.65
N ALA A 123 -6.91 5.44 -16.60
CA ALA A 123 -7.19 6.56 -15.71
C ALA A 123 -8.53 7.25 -16.05
N GLY A 124 -8.85 7.41 -17.33
CA GLY A 124 -10.03 8.15 -17.76
C GLY A 124 -9.92 9.62 -17.33
N GLU A 125 -10.81 10.05 -16.43
CA GLU A 125 -10.80 11.40 -15.85
C GLU A 125 -9.88 11.54 -14.62
N LEU A 126 -9.28 10.43 -14.18
CA LEU A 126 -8.37 10.41 -13.03
C LEU A 126 -6.95 10.80 -13.44
N SER A 127 -6.12 11.11 -12.43
CA SER A 127 -4.70 11.32 -12.62
C SER A 127 -4.04 9.99 -12.95
N GLY A 128 -3.51 9.86 -14.18
CA GLY A 128 -2.68 8.73 -14.58
C GLY A 128 -1.40 8.61 -13.73
N ASN A 129 -0.65 7.54 -13.94
CA ASN A 129 0.59 7.25 -13.23
C ASN A 129 0.46 7.34 -11.70
N SER A 130 -0.67 6.86 -11.16
CA SER A 130 -1.05 7.05 -9.76
C SER A 130 -1.63 5.80 -9.12
N ILE A 131 -1.52 5.73 -7.80
CA ILE A 131 -2.10 4.69 -6.94
C ILE A 131 -3.16 5.34 -6.04
N TYR A 132 -4.40 4.97 -6.24
CA TYR A 132 -5.52 5.29 -5.37
C TYR A 132 -5.61 4.21 -4.30
N PHE A 133 -5.57 4.58 -3.03
CA PHE A 133 -5.58 3.62 -1.94
C PHE A 133 -6.61 3.98 -0.87
N ILE A 134 -7.10 2.94 -0.22
CA ILE A 134 -7.95 3.04 0.98
C ILE A 134 -7.29 2.34 2.14
N ASP A 135 -7.78 2.67 3.33
CA ASP A 135 -7.33 2.06 4.56
C ASP A 135 -7.81 0.61 4.62
N ASP A 136 -6.86 -0.31 4.67
CA ASP A 136 -7.06 -1.74 4.79
C ASP A 136 -6.17 -2.34 5.88
N TYR A 137 -5.69 -1.50 6.81
CA TYR A 137 -4.88 -1.95 7.94
C TYR A 137 -5.77 -2.50 9.06
N TRP A 138 -6.55 -3.54 8.73
CA TRP A 138 -7.62 -4.11 9.56
C TRP A 138 -7.19 -4.42 10.99
N SER A 139 -5.95 -4.89 11.20
CA SER A 139 -5.46 -5.24 12.54
C SER A 139 -5.27 -4.04 13.47
N ARG A 140 -5.05 -2.84 12.92
CA ARG A 140 -4.83 -1.60 13.69
C ARG A 140 -6.00 -0.63 13.66
N MET A 141 -6.95 -0.86 12.76
CA MET A 141 -8.09 0.02 12.52
C MET A 141 -9.02 0.19 13.74
N ASP A 142 -9.01 -0.76 14.67
CA ASP A 142 -9.77 -0.73 15.92
C ASP A 142 -8.91 -0.51 17.19
N GLU A 143 -7.62 -0.19 17.05
CA GLU A 143 -6.74 0.08 18.20
C GLU A 143 -7.09 1.40 18.91
N SER A 144 -7.73 2.33 18.20
CA SER A 144 -8.13 3.64 18.72
C SER A 144 -9.61 3.90 18.50
N TYR A 145 -10.24 4.57 19.47
CA TYR A 145 -11.61 5.08 19.30
C TYR A 145 -11.68 6.31 18.38
N LEU A 146 -10.55 6.99 18.14
CA LEU A 146 -10.49 8.23 17.37
C LEU A 146 -10.06 8.02 15.92
N TYR A 147 -9.42 6.89 15.61
CA TYR A 147 -8.82 6.62 14.31
C TYR A 147 -9.29 5.28 13.76
N GLY A 148 -9.26 5.18 12.43
CA GLY A 148 -9.63 3.99 11.67
C GLY A 148 -10.32 4.39 10.37
N GLY A 149 -10.01 3.71 9.27
CA GLY A 149 -10.57 4.04 7.96
C GLY A 149 -10.03 5.33 7.34
N HIS A 150 -9.00 5.95 7.93
CA HIS A 150 -8.53 7.31 7.64
C HIS A 150 -7.36 7.36 6.65
N ASP A 151 -6.61 6.26 6.52
CA ASP A 151 -5.42 6.20 5.66
C ASP A 151 -5.79 5.93 4.19
N LEU A 152 -6.27 6.97 3.52
CA LEU A 152 -6.75 6.92 2.15
C LEU A 152 -6.38 8.17 1.33
N GLY A 153 -6.10 7.98 0.05
CA GLY A 153 -5.65 9.05 -0.82
C GLY A 153 -5.14 8.59 -2.18
N VAL A 154 -4.38 9.47 -2.83
CA VAL A 154 -3.70 9.20 -4.10
C VAL A 154 -2.20 9.40 -3.95
N PHE A 155 -1.42 8.46 -4.46
CA PHE A 155 0.03 8.54 -4.58
C PHE A 155 0.41 8.68 -6.04
N SER A 156 1.15 9.73 -6.37
CA SER A 156 1.70 9.94 -7.71
C SER A 156 3.06 9.26 -7.82
N LEU A 157 3.23 8.36 -8.80
CA LEU A 157 4.55 7.74 -9.06
C LEU A 157 5.54 8.74 -9.64
N GLU A 158 5.05 9.77 -10.35
CA GLU A 158 5.90 10.81 -10.94
C GLU A 158 6.56 11.69 -9.88
N SER A 159 5.78 12.19 -8.92
CA SER A 159 6.27 13.08 -7.87
C SER A 159 6.73 12.34 -6.60
N GLY A 160 6.26 11.12 -6.38
CA GLY A 160 6.45 10.38 -5.13
C GLY A 160 5.67 10.96 -3.96
N VAL A 161 4.69 11.83 -4.21
CA VAL A 161 3.89 12.52 -3.19
C VAL A 161 2.56 11.81 -2.97
N ILE A 162 2.11 11.78 -1.71
CA ILE A 162 0.78 11.35 -1.31
C ILE A 162 -0.10 12.57 -1.08
N GLU A 163 -1.24 12.62 -1.76
CA GLU A 163 -2.32 13.55 -1.50
C GLU A 163 -3.45 12.81 -0.76
N PRO A 164 -3.62 13.05 0.55
CA PRO A 164 -4.68 12.41 1.31
C PRO A 164 -6.05 12.98 0.92
N PHE A 165 -7.09 12.14 0.88
CA PHE A 165 -8.46 12.64 0.62
C PHE A 165 -9.06 13.34 1.83
N TYR A 166 -8.63 12.95 3.04
CA TYR A 166 -9.02 13.59 4.29
C TYR A 166 -7.78 13.87 5.15
N PRO A 167 -7.77 14.97 5.92
CA PRO A 167 -6.79 15.19 6.98
C PRO A 167 -6.77 14.03 7.99
N CYS A 168 -5.62 13.68 8.58
CA CYS A 168 -5.55 12.56 9.55
C CYS A 168 -6.43 12.79 10.80
N ASP A 169 -6.73 14.04 11.16
CA ASP A 169 -7.61 14.42 12.27
C ASP A 169 -9.11 14.34 11.92
N SER A 170 -9.49 13.78 10.76
CA SER A 170 -10.89 13.65 10.33
C SER A 170 -11.75 12.71 11.18
N GLY A 171 -11.18 12.08 12.21
CA GLY A 171 -11.84 11.09 13.05
C GLY A 171 -12.00 9.74 12.35
N LYS A 172 -12.52 8.76 13.10
CA LYS A 172 -12.74 7.39 12.62
C LYS A 172 -13.84 7.36 11.55
N ILE A 173 -13.56 6.72 10.42
CA ILE A 173 -14.52 6.48 9.34
C ILE A 173 -15.14 5.09 9.54
N GLU A 174 -16.44 5.05 9.83
CA GLU A 174 -17.20 3.81 10.00
C GLU A 174 -18.46 3.78 9.09
N PRO A 175 -18.64 2.72 8.27
CA PRO A 175 -17.73 1.60 8.06
C PRO A 175 -16.48 2.03 7.27
N PRO A 176 -15.38 1.26 7.36
CA PRO A 176 -14.18 1.52 6.56
C PRO A 176 -14.49 1.55 5.06
N PRO A 177 -13.87 2.46 4.30
CA PRO A 177 -14.15 2.62 2.88
C PRO A 177 -13.78 1.35 2.10
N ILE A 178 -14.51 1.08 1.02
CA ILE A 178 -14.24 -0.02 0.10
C ILE A 178 -14.28 0.47 -1.35
N TRP A 179 -13.52 -0.18 -2.23
CA TRP A 179 -13.63 0.09 -3.66
C TRP A 179 -14.83 -0.64 -4.25
N VAL A 180 -15.74 0.08 -4.90
CA VAL A 180 -16.79 -0.51 -5.73
C VAL A 180 -16.32 -0.44 -7.18
N VAL A 181 -15.99 -1.58 -7.76
CA VAL A 181 -15.68 -1.70 -9.19
C VAL A 181 -16.93 -2.23 -9.87
N PRO A 182 -17.61 -1.45 -10.71
CA PRO A 182 -18.75 -1.94 -11.45
C PRO A 182 -18.27 -3.06 -12.39
N ASN A 183 -19.04 -4.13 -12.48
CA ASN A 183 -18.74 -5.18 -13.46
C ASN A 183 -18.85 -4.57 -14.86
N PRO A 184 -17.82 -4.69 -15.71
CA PRO A 184 -17.96 -4.33 -17.11
C PRO A 184 -19.06 -5.19 -17.73
N CYS A 185 -20.04 -4.54 -18.35
CA CYS A 185 -21.07 -5.21 -19.14
C CYS A 185 -20.49 -5.89 -20.39
#